data_AF-A0A919ZX07-F1
#
_entry.id   AF-A0A919ZX07-F1
#
_cell.length_a   1.000
_cell.length_b   1.000
_cell.length_c   1.000
_cell.angle_alpha   90.00
_cell.angle_beta   90.00
_cell.angle_gamma   90.00
#
_symmetry.space_group_name_H-M   'P 1'
#
loop_
_entity.id
_entity.type
_entity.pdbx_description
1 polymer ?
#
loop_
_entity_poly.entity_id
_entity_poly.type
_entity_poly.pdbx_seq_one_letter_code
_entity_poly.pdbx_strand_id
1 'polypeptide(L)' 'MPLDQKGVTVRPIPQLDGEPGFAEIYFDNVEVDASCMIGDEGQGWEIAMATAGFERV' A
#
# COMPACT_ATOMS: atom_id res chain seq x y z
N MET A 1 1.05 6.03 -6.91
CA MET A 1 2.38 6.46 -6.41
C MET A 1 3.41 5.38 -6.71
N PRO A 2 4.60 5.72 -7.24
CA PRO A 2 5.70 4.78 -7.47
C PRO A 2 6.38 4.29 -6.18
N LEU A 3 6.83 3.03 -6.13
CA LEU A 3 7.52 2.44 -4.97
C LEU A 3 9.03 2.72 -4.93
N ASP A 4 9.60 3.20 -6.03
CA ASP A 4 10.99 3.65 -6.15
C ASP A 4 11.18 5.14 -5.76
N GLN A 5 10.13 5.75 -5.21
CA GLN A 5 10.13 7.14 -4.81
C GLN A 5 11.03 7.40 -3.58
N LYS A 6 11.63 8.60 -3.53
CA LYS A 6 12.44 9.05 -2.39
C LYS A 6 11.64 8.96 -1.07
N GLY A 7 12.25 8.35 -0.05
CA GLY A 7 11.63 8.15 1.26
C GLY A 7 10.82 6.84 1.38
N VAL A 8 10.62 6.10 0.28
CA VAL A 8 10.04 4.76 0.30
C VAL A 8 11.15 3.73 0.48
N THR A 9 10.99 2.81 1.43
CA THR A 9 11.87 1.64 1.60
C THR A 9 11.05 0.37 1.52
N VAL A 10 11.39 -0.53 0.60
CA VAL A 10 10.76 -1.84 0.46
C VAL A 10 11.69 -2.92 1.02
N ARG A 11 11.21 -3.72 1.97
CA ARG A 11 11.93 -4.86 2.55
C ARG A 11 11.17 -6.15 2.22
N PRO A 12 11.63 -6.93 1.23
CA PRO A 12 11.01 -8.21 0.91
C PRO A 12 11.06 -9.16 2.10
N ILE A 13 9.97 -9.90 2.30
CA ILE A 13 9.88 -11.00 3.26
C ILE A 13 9.80 -12.30 2.44
N PRO A 14 10.79 -13.20 2.56
CA PRO A 14 10.78 -14.47 1.85
C PRO A 14 9.72 -15.41 2.40
N GLN A 15 9.08 -16.18 1.52
CA GLN A 15 8.20 -17.28 1.87
C GLN A 15 9.01 -18.53 2.21
N LEU A 16 8.32 -19.65 2.51
CA LEU A 16 8.96 -20.92 2.89
C LEU A 16 9.83 -21.53 1.79
N ASP A 17 9.54 -21.24 0.52
CA ASP A 17 10.32 -21.63 -0.65
C ASP A 17 11.48 -20.67 -0.96
N GLY A 18 11.65 -19.62 -0.15
CA GLY A 18 12.68 -18.59 -0.33
C GLY A 18 12.32 -17.50 -1.33
N GLU A 19 11.19 -17.61 -2.02
CA GLU A 19 10.76 -16.60 -2.99
C GLU A 19 10.07 -15.41 -2.30
N PRO A 20 10.17 -14.19 -2.85
CA PRO A 20 9.47 -13.04 -2.30
C PRO A 20 7.97 -13.13 -2.59
N GLY A 21 7.15 -13.20 -1.54
CA GLY A 21 5.68 -13.11 -1.67
C GLY A 21 5.06 -11.97 -0.88
N PHE A 22 5.82 -11.38 0.04
CA PHE A 22 5.40 -10.29 0.90
C PHE A 22 6.52 -9.26 1.04
N ALA A 23 6.18 -8.07 1.52
CA ALA A 23 7.17 -7.05 1.85
C ALA A 23 6.64 -6.13 2.95
N GLU A 24 7.54 -5.62 3.78
CA GLU A 24 7.29 -4.41 4.56
C GLU A 24 7.62 -3.19 3.71
N ILE A 25 6.77 -2.16 3.77
CA ILE A 25 6.99 -0.90 3.07
C ILE A 25 6.97 0.22 4.09
N TYR A 26 8.07 0.97 4.17
CA TYR A 26 8.22 2.11 5.07
C TYR A 26 8.14 3.40 4.25
N PHE A 27 7.43 4.39 4.79
CA PHE A 27 7.31 5.73 4.23
C PHE A 27 7.90 6.74 5.21
N ASP A 28 9.02 7.37 4.84
CA ASP A 28 9.68 8.42 5.61
C ASP A 28 9.65 9.74 4.83
N ASN A 29 8.84 10.69 5.30
CA ASN A 29 8.66 12.02 4.69
C ASN A 29 8.44 11.96 3.16
N VAL A 30 7.60 11.02 2.71
CA VAL A 30 7.27 10.84 1.29
C VAL A 30 6.24 11.89 0.87
N GLU A 31 6.58 12.70 -0.14
CA GLU A 31 5.67 13.67 -0.73
C GLU A 31 4.80 13.00 -1.80
N VAL A 32 3.48 13.05 -1.68
CA VAL A 32 2.57 12.42 -2.64
C VAL A 32 1.71 13.47 -3.30
N ASP A 33 1.59 13.42 -4.63
CA ASP A 33 0.71 14.32 -5.37
C ASP A 33 -0.75 14.10 -4.96
N ALA A 34 -1.50 15.19 -4.78
CA ALA A 34 -2.90 15.13 -4.34
C ALA A 34 -3.80 14.33 -5.30
N SER A 35 -3.45 14.25 -6.59
CA SER A 35 -4.16 13.41 -7.58
C SER A 35 -4.04 11.90 -7.33
N CYS A 36 -3.10 11.48 -6.47
CA CYS A 36 -3.00 10.09 -6.02
C CYS A 36 -3.97 9.76 -4.87
N MET A 37 -4.73 10.74 -4.35
CA MET A 37 -5.74 10.49 -3.32
C MET A 37 -6.88 9.63 -3.88
N ILE A 38 -7.25 8.60 -3.13
CA ILE A 38 -8.37 7.72 -3.47
C ILE A 38 -9.52 8.06 -2.54
N GLY A 39 -10.62 8.57 -3.10
CA GLY A 39 -11.73 9.14 -2.34
C GLY A 39 -11.40 10.51 -1.76
N ASP A 40 -12.16 10.93 -0.76
CA ASP A 40 -11.97 12.17 -0.02
C ASP A 40 -11.32 11.94 1.36
N GLU A 41 -10.86 13.02 2.00
CA GLU A 41 -10.32 12.98 3.35
C GLU A 41 -11.30 12.33 4.33
N GLY A 42 -10.82 11.32 5.07
CA GLY A 42 -11.62 10.57 6.04
C GLY A 42 -12.39 9.37 5.48
N GLN A 43 -12.45 9.17 4.15
CA GLN A 43 -13.19 8.06 3.54
C GLN A 43 -12.44 6.72 3.47
N GLY A 44 -11.20 6.66 3.97
CA GLY A 44 -10.35 5.48 3.82
C GLY A 44 -10.95 4.18 4.36
N TRP A 45 -11.74 4.25 5.46
CA TRP A 45 -12.38 3.07 6.04
C TRP A 45 -13.48 2.49 5.16
N GLU A 46 -14.32 3.34 4.56
CA GLU A 46 -15.41 2.91 3.69
C GLU A 46 -14.86 2.18 2.46
N ILE A 47 -13.82 2.75 1.84
CA ILE A 47 -13.12 2.15 0.70
C ILE A 47 -12.50 0.80 1.07
N ALA A 48 -11.79 0.73 2.19
CA ALA A 48 -11.17 -0.51 2.66
C ALA A 48 -12.21 -1.62 2.87
N MET A 49 -13.36 -1.29 3.46
CA MET A 49 -14.44 -2.25 3.70
C MET A 49 -15.16 -2.68 2.43
N ALA A 50 -15.35 -1.78 1.47
CA ALA A 50 -15.91 -2.11 0.17
C ALA A 50 -15.04 -3.15 -0.56
N THR A 51 -13.74 -2.92 -0.65
CA THR A 51 -12.77 -3.86 -1.25
C THR A 51 -12.80 -5.21 -0.52
N ALA A 52 -12.74 -5.21 0.81
CA ALA A 52 -12.76 -6.43 1.59
C ALA A 52 -14.08 -7.21 1.44
N GLY A 53 -15.19 -6.54 1.15
CA GLY A 53 -16.47 -7.19 0.83
C GLY A 53 -16.43 -7.95 -0.50
N PHE A 54 -15.82 -7.36 -1.54
CA PHE A 54 -15.67 -7.98 -2.86
C PHE A 54 -14.78 -9.23 -2.85
N GLU A 55 -13.82 -9.32 -1.95
CA GLU A 55 -12.95 -10.50 -1.82
C GLU A 55 -13.64 -11.69 -1.13
N ARG A 56 -14.85 -11.50 -0.60
CA ARG A 56 -15.60 -12.51 0.19
C ARG A 56 -16.83 -13.09 -0.52
N VAL A 57 -16.99 -12.85 -1.82
CA VAL A 57 -18.08 -13.42 -2.64
C VAL A 57 -17.69 -14.73 -3.31
#